data_AF-A0A3D3H8M5-F1
#
_entry.id   AF-A0A3D3H8M5-F1
#
_cell.length_a   1.000
_cell.length_b   1.000
_cell.length_c   1.000
_cell.angle_alpha   90.00
_cell.angle_beta   90.00
_cell.angle_gamma   90.00
#
_symmetry.space_group_name_H-M   'P 1'
#
loop_
_entity.id
_entity.type
_entity.pdbx_description
1 polymer ?
#
loop_
_entity_poly.entity_id
_entity_poly.type
_entity_poly.pdbx_seq_one_letter_code
_entity_poly.pdbx_strand_id
1 'polypeptide(L)'
;MAWEFVPLGVTALVAGGALGILLPLLIVFSIDLRPFTGGGGQPSLFIDPVLSATLVAIVLAALALAVIGGVLSARATSTATVLRMGED
;
A
#
# COMPACT_ATOMS: atom_id res chain seq x y z
N MET A 1 13.54 -14.93 4.74
CA MET A 1 13.58 -13.75 3.86
C MET A 1 12.20 -13.39 3.35
N ALA A 2 11.62 -14.04 2.33
CA ALA A 2 10.34 -13.56 1.74
C ALA A 2 9.15 -13.52 2.73
N TRP A 3 9.07 -14.46 3.66
CA TRP A 3 7.97 -14.55 4.63
C TRP A 3 7.97 -13.39 5.65
N GLU A 4 9.11 -12.74 5.90
CA GLU A 4 9.24 -11.61 6.85
C GLU A 4 8.50 -10.37 6.38
N PHE A 5 8.22 -10.27 5.08
CA PHE A 5 7.51 -9.14 4.48
C PHE A 5 5.99 -9.28 4.53
N VAL A 6 5.46 -10.48 4.82
CA VAL A 6 4.01 -10.71 4.85
C VAL A 6 3.31 -9.86 5.93
N PRO A 7 3.78 -9.81 7.20
CA PRO A 7 3.16 -8.96 8.21
C PRO A 7 3.18 -7.47 7.82
N LEU A 8 4.30 -6.99 7.26
CA LEU A 8 4.43 -5.61 6.77
C LEU A 8 3.44 -5.33 5.65
N GLY A 9 3.36 -6.20 4.65
CA GLY A 9 2.40 -6.07 3.54
C GLY A 9 0.95 -6.04 4.03
N VAL A 10 0.59 -6.92 4.95
CA VAL A 10 -0.75 -6.94 5.56
C VAL A 10 -1.03 -5.64 6.30
N THR A 11 -0.11 -5.16 7.14
CA THR A 11 -0.31 -3.89 7.86
C THR A 11 -0.45 -2.70 6.92
N ALA A 12 0.33 -2.63 5.84
CA ALA A 12 0.24 -1.59 4.85
C ALA A 12 -1.14 -1.59 4.15
N LEU A 13 -1.63 -2.77 3.75
CA LEU A 13 -2.94 -2.90 3.10
C LEU A 13 -4.09 -2.52 4.04
N VAL A 14 -4.05 -3.00 5.28
CA VAL A 14 -5.10 -2.74 6.28
C VAL A 14 -5.10 -1.26 6.68
N ALA A 15 -3.95 -0.71 7.07
CA ALA A 15 -3.86 0.68 7.51
C ALA A 15 -4.12 1.65 6.35
N GLY A 16 -3.54 1.37 5.18
CA GLY A 16 -3.76 2.17 3.97
C GLY A 16 -5.21 2.14 3.51
N GLY A 17 -5.84 0.95 3.49
CA GLY A 17 -7.26 0.80 3.17
C GLY A 17 -8.16 1.52 4.17
N ALA A 18 -7.88 1.38 5.47
CA ALA A 18 -8.61 2.10 6.52
C ALA A 18 -8.50 3.62 6.34
N LEU A 19 -7.29 4.15 6.13
CA LEU A 19 -7.10 5.58 5.89
C LEU A 19 -7.78 6.06 4.60
N GLY A 20 -7.69 5.29 3.52
CA GLY A 20 -8.36 5.58 2.25
C GLY A 20 -9.88 5.68 2.36
N ILE A 21 -10.48 4.94 3.31
CA ILE A 21 -11.92 5.00 3.62
C ILE A 21 -12.23 6.15 4.60
N LEU A 22 -11.45 6.27 5.67
CA LEU A 22 -11.73 7.21 6.75
C LEU A 22 -11.55 8.67 6.32
N LEU A 23 -10.61 8.98 5.44
CA LEU A 23 -10.36 10.36 5.00
C LEU A 23 -11.54 10.97 4.20
N PRO A 24 -12.09 10.31 3.16
CA PRO A 24 -13.29 10.80 2.48
C PRO A 24 -14.50 10.90 3.41
N LEU A 25 -14.68 9.93 4.32
CA LEU A 25 -15.76 9.98 5.31
C LEU A 25 -15.62 11.20 6.21
N LEU A 26 -14.43 11.45 6.74
CA LEU A 26 -14.15 12.62 7.57
C LEU A 26 -14.52 13.92 6.86
N ILE A 27 -14.17 14.06 5.58
CA ILE A 27 -14.53 15.23 4.76
C ILE A 27 -16.04 15.38 4.67
N VAL A 28 -16.77 14.33 4.29
CA VAL A 28 -18.24 14.38 4.13
C VAL A 28 -18.95 14.67 5.45
N PHE A 29 -18.42 14.21 6.59
CA PHE A 29 -18.99 14.50 7.90
C PHE A 29 -18.62 15.88 8.45
N SER A 30 -17.48 16.44 8.05
CA SER A 30 -16.96 17.67 8.66
C SER A 30 -17.26 18.93 7.84
N ILE A 31 -17.48 18.80 6.54
CA ILE A 31 -17.60 19.93 5.61
C ILE A 31 -18.91 19.84 4.84
N ASP A 32 -19.61 20.96 4.73
CA ASP A 32 -20.75 21.07 3.83
C ASP A 32 -20.28 21.15 2.37
N LEU A 33 -20.56 20.10 1.60
CA LEU A 33 -20.13 20.01 0.20
C LEU A 33 -21.21 20.51 -0.77
N ARG A 34 -22.43 20.83 -0.29
CA ARG A 34 -23.56 21.31 -1.11
C ARG A 34 -23.20 22.50 -2.00
N PRO A 35 -22.43 23.52 -1.53
CA PRO A 35 -22.08 24.67 -2.37
C PRO A 35 -21.24 24.30 -3.61
N PHE A 36 -20.52 23.18 -3.58
CA PHE A 36 -19.64 22.74 -4.66
C PHE A 36 -20.32 21.83 -5.68
N THR A 37 -21.45 21.22 -5.30
CA THR A 37 -22.17 20.26 -6.15
C THR A 37 -23.47 20.82 -6.71
N GLY A 38 -23.93 21.99 -6.23
CA GLY A 38 -25.18 22.62 -6.65
C GLY A 38 -26.44 21.86 -6.24
N GLY A 39 -26.30 20.80 -5.43
CA GLY A 39 -27.38 19.92 -4.99
C GLY A 39 -27.96 20.32 -3.63
N GLY A 40 -29.23 19.96 -3.40
CA GLY A 40 -29.93 20.23 -2.13
C GLY A 40 -29.48 19.35 -0.95
N GLY A 41 -28.66 18.33 -1.20
CA GLY A 41 -28.19 17.37 -0.19
C GLY A 41 -26.68 17.14 -0.27
N GLN A 42 -26.12 16.60 0.82
CA GLN A 42 -24.71 16.22 0.88
C GLN A 42 -24.45 15.10 -0.17
N PRO A 43 -23.39 15.20 -0.99
CA PRO A 43 -23.11 14.20 -2.00
C PRO A 43 -22.77 12.84 -1.38
N SER A 44 -23.25 11.76 -1.99
CA SER A 44 -22.94 10.40 -1.57
C SER A 44 -21.53 10.00 -2.00
N LEU A 45 -20.81 9.28 -1.15
CA LEU A 45 -19.55 8.63 -1.53
C LEU A 45 -19.85 7.41 -2.40
N PHE A 46 -19.09 7.27 -3.48
CA PHE A 46 -19.15 6.13 -4.38
C PHE A 46 -17.79 5.44 -4.42
N ILE A 47 -17.79 4.12 -4.28
CA ILE A 47 -16.60 3.29 -4.43
C ILE A 47 -16.67 2.64 -5.80
N ASP A 48 -15.82 3.08 -6.72
CA ASP A 48 -15.66 2.42 -8.01
C ASP A 48 -14.88 1.11 -7.81
N PRO A 49 -15.47 -0.07 -8.09
CA PRO A 49 -14.82 -1.35 -7.84
C PRO A 49 -13.61 -1.57 -8.75
N VAL A 50 -13.62 -1.08 -9.99
CA VAL A 50 -12.54 -1.27 -10.96
C VAL A 50 -11.34 -0.40 -10.56
N LEU A 51 -11.57 0.88 -10.27
CA LEU A 51 -10.50 1.76 -9.81
C LEU A 51 -9.93 1.30 -8.47
N SER A 52 -10.79 0.89 -7.53
CA SER A 52 -10.35 0.40 -6.22
C SER A 52 -9.51 -0.86 -6.34
N ALA A 53 -9.94 -1.84 -7.15
CA ALA A 53 -9.16 -3.05 -7.40
C ALA A 53 -7.83 -2.73 -8.10
N THR A 54 -7.81 -1.77 -9.03
CA THR A 54 -6.61 -1.33 -9.73
C THR A 54 -5.60 -0.70 -8.76
N LEU A 55 -6.05 0.16 -7.84
CA LEU A 55 -5.19 0.75 -6.81
C LEU A 55 -4.59 -0.31 -5.89
N VAL A 56 -5.39 -1.27 -5.44
CA VAL A 56 -4.90 -2.40 -4.63
C VAL A 56 -3.87 -3.22 -5.41
N ALA A 57 -4.13 -3.51 -6.68
CA ALA A 57 -3.20 -4.25 -7.53
C ALA A 57 -1.86 -3.52 -7.71
N ILE A 58 -1.87 -2.19 -7.87
CA ILE A 58 -0.66 -1.37 -7.95
C ILE A 58 0.15 -1.45 -6.64
N VAL A 59 -0.51 -1.34 -5.49
CA VAL A 59 0.15 -1.47 -4.18
C VAL A 59 0.76 -2.86 -4.01
N LEU A 60 0.02 -3.91 -4.38
CA LEU A 60 0.54 -5.29 -4.37
C LEU A 60 1.75 -5.46 -5.30
N ALA A 61 1.72 -4.86 -6.49
CA ALA A 61 2.85 -4.90 -7.41
C ALA A 61 4.08 -4.18 -6.83
N ALA A 62 3.89 -3.01 -6.20
CA ALA A 62 4.97 -2.29 -5.54
C ALA A 62 5.58 -3.08 -4.38
N LEU A 63 4.73 -3.73 -3.55
CA LEU A 63 5.19 -4.63 -2.48
C LEU A 63 5.97 -5.82 -3.05
N ALA A 64 5.47 -6.45 -4.12
CA ALA A 64 6.18 -7.55 -4.79
C ALA A 64 7.55 -7.12 -5.29
N LEU A 65 7.65 -5.95 -5.94
CA LEU A 65 8.93 -5.39 -6.39
C LEU A 65 9.88 -5.12 -5.22
N ALA A 66 9.39 -4.58 -4.11
CA ALA A 66 10.19 -4.35 -2.91
C ALA A 66 10.74 -5.67 -2.32
N VAL A 67 9.91 -6.72 -2.25
CA VAL A 67 10.33 -8.05 -1.80
C VAL A 67 11.38 -8.64 -2.74
N ILE A 68 11.17 -8.57 -4.05
CA ILE A 68 12.12 -9.05 -5.06
C ILE A 68 13.46 -8.32 -4.89
N GLY A 69 13.45 -7.00 -4.80
CA GLY A 69 14.64 -6.18 -4.58
C GLY A 69 15.38 -6.55 -3.30
N GLY A 70 14.66 -6.73 -2.19
CA GLY A 70 15.24 -7.15 -0.91
C GLY A 70 15.90 -8.53 -0.98
N VAL A 71 15.24 -9.50 -1.62
CA VAL A 71 15.78 -10.86 -1.80
C VAL A 71 17.04 -10.83 -2.67
N LEU A 72 17.02 -10.13 -3.81
CA LEU A 72 18.17 -10.02 -4.70
C LEU A 72 19.37 -9.36 -4.01
N SER A 73 19.12 -8.29 -3.25
CA SER A 73 20.15 -7.61 -2.46
C SER A 73 20.78 -8.54 -1.42
N ALA A 74 19.96 -9.28 -0.67
CA ALA A 74 20.45 -10.23 0.34
C ALA A 74 21.33 -11.33 -0.27
N ARG A 75 20.97 -11.84 -1.46
CA ARG A 75 21.78 -12.87 -2.14
C ARG A 75 23.14 -12.34 -2.59
N ALA A 76 23.19 -11.12 -3.11
CA ALA A 76 24.45 -10.51 -3.54
C ALA A 76 25.43 -10.31 -2.37
N THR A 77 24.95 -9.76 -1.24
CA THR A 77 25.77 -9.52 -0.05
C THR A 77 26.23 -10.81 0.63
N SER A 78 25.38 -11.84 0.67
CA SER A 78 25.73 -13.14 1.26
C SER A 78 26.89 -13.80 0.53
N THR A 79 26.95 -13.72 -0.80
CA THR A 79 28.02 -14.36 -1.59
C THR A 79 29.36 -13.67 -1.36
N ALA A 80 29.39 -12.33 -1.39
CA ALA A 80 30.60 -11.55 -1.15
C ALA A 80 31.17 -11.74 0.27
N THR A 81 30.29 -11.86 1.27
CA THR A 81 30.69 -12.03 2.67
C THR A 81 31.20 -13.45 2.96
N VAL A 82 30.53 -14.46 2.42
CA VAL A 82 30.92 -15.87 2.60
C VAL A 82 32.27 -16.18 1.94
N LEU A 83 32.56 -15.59 0.77
CA LEU A 83 33.84 -15.78 0.10
C LEU A 83 35.02 -15.22 0.90
N ARG A 84 34.85 -14.07 1.55
CA ARG A 84 35.90 -13.42 2.35
C ARG A 84 36.19 -14.16 3.66
N MET A 85 35.18 -14.81 4.25
CA MET A 85 35.34 -15.57 5.50
C MET A 85 35.99 -16.95 5.30
N GLY A 86 36.20 -17.40 4.05
CA GLY A 86 36.88 -18.66 3.75
C GLY A 86 38.37 -18.50 3.38
N GLU A 87 38.87 -17.27 3.32
CA GLU A 87 40.27 -16.94 2.99
C GLU A 87 41.16 -16.70 4.24
N ASP A 88 40.58 -16.75 5.44
CA ASP A 88 41.26 -16.71 6.75
C ASP A 88 41.24 -18.10 7.42
#